data_AF-A0A9D6H247-F1
#
_entry.id   AF-A0A9D6H247-F1
#
_cell.length_a   1.000
_cell.length_b   1.000
_cell.length_c   1.000
_cell.angle_alpha   90.00
_cell.angle_beta   90.00
_cell.angle_gamma   90.00
#
_symmetry.space_group_name_H-M   'P 1'
#
loop_
_entity.id
_entity.type
_entity.pdbx_description
1 polymer ?
#
loop_
_entity_poly.entity_id
_entity_poly.type
_entity_poly.pdbx_seq_one_letter_code
_entity_poly.pdbx_strand_id
1 'polypeptide(L)'
;HASVEATAKNNRIEAKAELRLKNGSTLNLQLATQVARDAQAWTIPGVSPLTLKATGHVTSLDWLGPLLQKDLDVNGRLDLDIAAQGNWKQPRVSGRIQGQDIGIRLLSSNSNFSNGTLHARLEGEQIILEKFEIRNGAGLLKAEGRARVGEHPDLKLHFQGENLALVERKDLELDTNLAGDLQLDKQGATLTGKVMVNRGLLVLGGSYAPTLSTDVRIKGQTPKVRAEQALGLTLDVLVDLGNDLQVRSSEKSQLLGGRLPIQTSGYRSRITGQVRLLGERGKPVKSKGEIRIVDGSYSMLGQRLNIERGNILFDGPLQNPILDITAERKRPQMTAGMSITGPAQNPRVRLYSDPDVPDQEKLSWLLFGRGGQPVDSSLTSATGSLAGGLTSFGFQLSDKLSVAYEQGATGTDNFVTFYTDINDRLSAEASAGDKTAVRLFYTFILGGSK
;
A
#
# COMPACT_ATOMS: atom_id res chain seq x y z
N HIS A 1 15.06 35.44 -14.82
CA HIS A 1 15.65 36.78 -14.68
C HIS A 1 15.27 37.30 -13.30
N ALA A 2 16.22 37.84 -12.54
CA ALA A 2 15.95 38.50 -11.27
C ALA A 2 16.61 39.88 -11.31
N SER A 3 15.85 40.94 -11.05
CA SER A 3 16.38 42.28 -10.82
C SER A 3 16.13 42.66 -9.37
N VAL A 4 17.15 43.22 -8.73
CA VAL A 4 17.05 43.75 -7.37
C VAL A 4 17.66 45.13 -7.39
N GLU A 5 16.89 46.13 -6.97
CA GLU A 5 17.32 47.49 -6.76
C GLU A 5 17.19 47.79 -5.27
N ALA A 6 18.29 48.15 -4.61
CA ALA A 6 18.29 48.48 -3.19
C ALA A 6 18.97 49.84 -2.99
N THR A 7 18.32 50.70 -2.22
CA THR A 7 18.86 52.00 -1.82
C THR A 7 19.00 52.02 -0.30
N ALA A 8 20.16 52.47 0.18
CA ALA A 8 20.44 52.63 1.60
C ALA A 8 20.78 54.09 1.89
N LYS A 9 19.97 54.76 2.72
CA LYS A 9 20.20 56.15 3.12
C LYS A 9 19.79 56.33 4.58
N ASN A 10 20.66 56.93 5.39
CA ASN A 10 20.38 57.23 6.80
C ASN A 10 19.86 56.01 7.59
N ASN A 11 20.57 54.88 7.51
CA ASN A 11 20.21 53.61 8.16
C ASN A 11 18.89 52.98 7.68
N ARG A 12 18.20 53.57 6.68
CA ARG A 12 17.00 53.00 6.06
C ARG A 12 17.40 52.28 4.77
N ILE A 13 16.89 51.07 4.59
CA ILE A 13 17.01 50.28 3.37
C ILE A 13 15.64 50.21 2.71
N GLU A 14 15.60 50.54 1.43
CA GLU A 14 14.45 50.27 0.56
C GLU A 14 14.92 49.41 -0.60
N ALA A 15 14.28 48.25 -0.77
CA ALA A 15 14.60 47.29 -1.82
C ALA A 15 13.36 46.96 -2.64
N LYS A 16 13.53 46.92 -3.95
CA LYS A 16 12.56 46.39 -4.91
C LYS A 16 13.20 45.22 -5.60
N ALA A 17 12.53 44.08 -5.60
CA ALA A 17 12.97 42.90 -6.34
C ALA A 17 11.86 42.44 -7.29
N GLU A 18 12.24 42.12 -8.50
CA GLU A 18 11.37 41.49 -9.49
C GLU A 18 12.03 40.17 -9.94
N LEU A 19 11.34 39.07 -9.70
CA LEU A 19 11.75 37.73 -10.08
C LEU A 19 10.82 37.24 -11.18
N ARG A 20 11.40 36.89 -12.33
CA ARG A 20 10.71 36.22 -13.44
C ARG A 20 11.35 34.86 -13.68
N LEU A 21 10.59 33.80 -13.44
CA LEU A 21 11.03 32.43 -13.66
C LEU A 21 10.86 32.03 -15.13
N LYS A 22 11.59 31.00 -15.56
CA LYS A 22 11.52 30.49 -16.94
C LYS A 22 10.14 29.94 -17.31
N ASN A 23 9.37 29.50 -16.32
CA ASN A 23 8.00 28.98 -16.50
C ASN A 23 6.93 30.09 -16.60
N GLY A 24 7.32 31.37 -16.73
CA GLY A 24 6.40 32.51 -16.83
C GLY A 24 5.97 33.09 -15.49
N SER A 25 6.31 32.45 -14.37
CA SER A 25 5.94 32.96 -13.04
C SER A 25 6.66 34.27 -12.72
N THR A 26 5.95 35.19 -12.06
CA THR A 26 6.46 36.49 -11.65
C THR A 26 6.24 36.72 -10.15
N LEU A 27 7.21 37.36 -9.49
CA LEU A 27 7.12 37.76 -8.09
C LEU A 27 7.76 39.15 -7.95
N ASN A 28 6.98 40.09 -7.44
CA ASN A 28 7.39 41.44 -7.12
C ASN A 28 7.44 41.61 -5.61
N LEU A 29 8.57 42.08 -5.10
CA LEU A 29 8.79 42.33 -3.68
C LEU A 29 9.21 43.78 -3.49
N GLN A 30 8.60 44.44 -2.51
CA GLN A 30 9.00 45.76 -2.04
C GLN A 30 9.23 45.67 -0.54
N LEU A 31 10.45 45.94 -0.10
CA LEU A 31 10.87 45.88 1.28
C LEU A 31 11.38 47.25 1.71
N ALA A 32 10.93 47.72 2.87
CA ALA A 32 11.53 48.86 3.55
C ALA A 32 11.82 48.45 5.01
N THR A 33 13.06 48.71 5.46
CA THR A 33 13.46 48.44 6.83
C THR A 33 14.59 49.36 7.28
N GLN A 34 15.06 49.19 8.52
CA GLN A 34 16.23 49.89 9.05
C GLN A 34 17.31 48.90 9.47
N VAL A 35 18.56 49.31 9.27
CA VAL A 35 19.75 48.61 9.72
C VAL A 35 20.43 49.37 10.84
N ALA A 36 21.07 48.64 11.74
CA ALA A 36 21.95 49.21 12.74
C ALA A 36 23.35 48.63 12.56
N ARG A 37 24.36 49.38 12.98
CA ARG A 37 25.73 48.89 13.00
C ARG A 37 26.03 48.34 14.39
N ASP A 38 26.36 47.06 14.47
CA ASP A 38 26.83 46.42 15.69
C ASP A 38 28.31 46.06 15.53
N ALA A 39 29.16 46.65 16.37
CA ALA A 39 30.63 46.55 16.43
C ALA A 39 31.39 46.64 15.08
N GLN A 40 31.23 45.64 14.20
CA GLN A 40 31.90 45.52 12.90
C GLN A 40 30.97 45.23 11.71
N ALA A 41 29.68 44.95 11.91
CA ALA A 41 28.75 44.59 10.83
C ALA A 41 27.47 45.43 10.84
N TRP A 42 26.91 45.64 9.65
CA TRP A 42 25.52 46.09 9.51
C TRP A 42 24.60 44.91 9.77
N THR A 43 23.67 45.08 10.69
CA THR A 43 22.66 44.09 11.04
C THR A 43 21.27 44.69 10.86
N ILE A 44 20.25 43.84 10.74
CA ILE A 44 18.85 44.23 10.84
C ILE A 44 18.39 43.81 12.24
N PRO A 45 18.39 44.72 13.24
CA PRO A 45 17.83 44.41 14.55
C PRO A 45 16.41 43.84 14.45
N GLY A 46 16.08 42.88 15.30
CA GLY A 46 14.72 42.31 15.31
C GLY A 46 13.61 43.35 15.59
N VAL A 47 13.97 44.47 16.22
CA VAL A 47 13.07 45.61 16.50
C VAL A 47 12.98 46.60 15.34
N SER A 48 13.79 46.46 14.29
CA SER A 48 13.75 47.35 13.13
C SER A 48 12.38 47.30 12.48
N PRO A 49 11.83 48.46 12.04
CA PRO A 49 10.56 48.50 11.35
C PRO A 49 10.63 47.66 10.06
N LEU A 50 9.56 46.96 9.77
CA LEU A 50 9.38 46.15 8.57
C LEU A 50 8.15 46.66 7.84
N THR A 51 8.31 47.03 6.57
CA THR A 51 7.23 47.16 5.61
C THR A 51 7.58 46.29 4.41
N LEU A 52 6.78 45.26 4.16
CA LEU A 52 6.94 44.36 3.03
C LEU A 52 5.64 44.35 2.23
N LYS A 53 5.75 44.40 0.91
CA LYS A 53 4.67 44.09 -0.02
C LYS A 53 5.18 43.07 -1.03
N ALA A 54 4.44 41.99 -1.21
CA ALA A 54 4.75 40.90 -2.12
C ALA A 54 3.53 40.63 -2.99
N THR A 55 3.66 40.82 -4.30
CA THR A 55 2.64 40.40 -5.27
C THR A 55 3.25 39.40 -6.24
N GLY A 56 2.55 38.33 -6.55
CA GLY A 56 3.09 37.29 -7.41
C GLY A 56 2.01 36.57 -8.18
N HIS A 57 2.35 36.20 -9.42
CA HIS A 57 1.57 35.30 -10.25
C HIS A 57 2.45 34.10 -10.59
N VAL A 58 2.18 32.98 -9.92
CA VAL A 58 2.89 31.72 -10.12
C VAL A 58 2.13 30.91 -11.16
N THR A 59 2.74 30.72 -12.33
CA THR A 59 2.10 30.03 -13.46
C THR A 59 2.20 28.51 -13.33
N SER A 60 3.14 28.02 -12.54
CA SER A 60 3.29 26.60 -12.24
C SER A 60 3.94 26.39 -10.87
N LEU A 61 3.39 25.44 -10.10
CA LEU A 61 3.93 24.98 -8.82
C LEU A 61 4.98 23.86 -8.95
N ASP A 62 5.41 23.48 -10.16
CA ASP A 62 6.36 22.37 -10.38
C ASP A 62 7.69 22.56 -9.62
N TRP A 63 8.05 23.81 -9.31
CA TRP A 63 9.22 24.15 -8.51
C TRP A 63 9.15 23.62 -7.07
N LEU A 64 7.96 23.30 -6.56
CA LEU A 64 7.76 22.65 -5.25
C LEU A 64 8.11 21.16 -5.28
N GLY A 65 8.09 20.50 -6.45
CA GLY A 65 8.34 19.06 -6.57
C GLY A 65 9.62 18.60 -5.84
N PRO A 66 10.79 19.24 -6.05
CA PRO A 66 12.02 18.88 -5.34
C PRO A 66 12.00 19.11 -3.82
N LEU A 67 11.12 20.00 -3.32
CA LEU A 67 10.98 20.33 -1.89
C LEU A 67 9.98 19.40 -1.18
N LEU A 68 9.03 18.85 -1.94
CA LEU A 68 8.03 17.92 -1.44
C LEU A 68 8.60 16.49 -1.38
N GLN A 69 7.97 15.63 -0.58
CA GLN A 69 8.40 14.23 -0.48
C GLN A 69 8.34 13.55 -1.85
N LYS A 70 9.23 12.59 -2.10
CA LYS A 70 9.40 11.91 -3.41
C LYS A 70 8.13 11.29 -4.01
N ASP A 71 7.08 11.12 -3.22
CA ASP A 71 5.82 10.47 -3.64
C ASP A 71 4.70 11.47 -4.01
N LEU A 72 4.97 12.78 -3.93
CA LEU A 72 3.98 13.83 -4.15
C LEU A 72 4.43 14.78 -5.27
N ASP A 73 3.61 14.88 -6.30
CA ASP A 73 3.76 15.85 -7.39
C ASP A 73 2.62 16.88 -7.29
N VAL A 74 2.97 18.17 -7.37
CA VAL A 74 2.03 19.27 -7.19
C VAL A 74 2.25 20.29 -8.30
N ASN A 75 1.16 20.64 -8.98
CA ASN A 75 1.14 21.65 -10.03
C ASN A 75 -0.06 22.58 -9.86
N GLY A 76 -0.13 23.60 -10.72
CA GLY A 76 -1.21 24.58 -10.73
C GLY A 76 -0.72 26.01 -10.68
N ARG A 77 -1.69 26.94 -10.63
CA ARG A 77 -1.46 28.38 -10.67
C ARG A 77 -1.78 29.00 -9.32
N LEU A 78 -1.00 30.00 -8.92
CA LEU A 78 -1.14 30.61 -7.61
C LEU A 78 -0.85 32.13 -7.66
N ASP A 79 -1.84 32.90 -7.23
CA ASP A 79 -1.81 34.36 -7.11
C ASP A 79 -1.64 34.75 -5.64
N LEU A 80 -0.71 35.68 -5.40
CA LEU A 80 -0.31 36.14 -4.07
C LEU A 80 -0.40 37.66 -4.01
N ASP A 81 -1.03 38.17 -2.96
CA ASP A 81 -1.00 39.59 -2.59
C ASP A 81 -0.88 39.69 -1.07
N ILE A 82 0.36 39.86 -0.60
CA ILE A 82 0.74 39.78 0.81
C ILE A 82 1.44 41.08 1.20
N ALA A 83 1.07 41.62 2.35
CA ALA A 83 1.78 42.70 3.01
C ALA A 83 2.19 42.28 4.41
N ALA A 84 3.34 42.77 4.89
CA ALA A 84 3.73 42.63 6.28
C ALA A 84 4.18 43.99 6.82
N GLN A 85 3.74 44.32 8.04
CA GLN A 85 4.07 45.57 8.72
C GLN A 85 4.47 45.32 10.17
N GLY A 86 5.17 46.25 10.81
CA GLY A 86 5.56 46.13 12.22
C GLY A 86 7.08 46.03 12.35
N ASN A 87 7.59 44.95 12.95
CA ASN A 87 9.03 44.69 13.06
C ASN A 87 9.35 43.23 12.74
N TRP A 88 10.64 42.90 12.62
CA TRP A 88 11.09 41.56 12.24
C TRP A 88 10.83 40.47 13.30
N LYS A 89 10.65 40.83 14.58
CA LYS A 89 10.27 39.87 15.63
C LYS A 89 8.78 39.53 15.61
N GLN A 90 7.93 40.50 15.29
CA GLN A 90 6.46 40.36 15.34
C GLN A 90 5.84 41.04 14.10
N PRO A 91 6.04 40.45 12.91
CA PRO A 91 5.44 40.98 11.69
C PRO A 91 3.92 40.75 11.72
N ARG A 92 3.14 41.80 11.48
CA ARG A 92 1.72 41.71 11.21
C ARG A 92 1.54 41.47 9.72
N VAL A 93 1.29 40.21 9.36
CA VAL A 93 1.08 39.81 7.96
C VAL A 93 -0.40 39.94 7.61
N SER A 94 -0.71 40.46 6.43
CA SER A 94 -2.07 40.55 5.91
C SER A 94 -2.08 40.28 4.42
N GLY A 95 -3.07 39.58 3.91
CA GLY A 95 -3.12 39.33 2.46
C GLY A 95 -4.00 38.17 2.07
N ARG A 96 -3.94 37.84 0.79
CA ARG A 96 -4.72 36.75 0.18
C ARG A 96 -3.84 35.89 -0.71
N ILE A 97 -4.16 34.61 -0.72
CA ILE A 97 -3.57 33.59 -1.57
C ILE A 97 -4.72 32.93 -2.33
N GLN A 98 -4.65 32.94 -3.65
CA GLN A 98 -5.63 32.33 -4.52
C GLN A 98 -4.93 31.32 -5.42
N GLY A 99 -5.46 30.11 -5.52
CA GLY A 99 -4.93 29.06 -6.37
C GLY A 99 -6.01 28.51 -7.29
N GLN A 100 -5.63 28.23 -8.53
CA GLN A 100 -6.49 27.70 -9.58
C GLN A 100 -5.77 26.59 -10.34
N ASP A 101 -6.54 25.66 -10.89
CA ASP A 101 -6.06 24.46 -11.57
C ASP A 101 -5.00 23.69 -10.77
N ILE A 102 -5.16 23.65 -9.44
CA ILE A 102 -4.26 22.89 -8.58
C ILE A 102 -4.43 21.41 -8.92
N GLY A 103 -3.31 20.75 -9.21
CA GLY A 103 -3.25 19.31 -9.37
C GLY A 103 -2.30 18.71 -8.34
N ILE A 104 -2.71 17.56 -7.79
CA ILE A 104 -1.94 16.80 -6.83
C ILE A 104 -1.92 15.36 -7.30
N ARG A 105 -0.74 14.79 -7.51
CA ARG A 105 -0.58 13.39 -7.87
C ARG A 105 0.20 12.66 -6.79
N LEU A 106 -0.43 11.61 -6.26
CA LEU A 106 0.16 10.69 -5.29
C LEU A 106 0.70 9.48 -6.06
N LEU A 107 2.02 9.43 -6.22
CA LEU A 107 2.68 8.42 -7.05
C LEU A 107 2.52 7.01 -6.46
N SER A 108 2.56 6.88 -5.13
CA SER A 108 2.49 5.60 -4.42
C SER A 108 1.11 4.93 -4.48
N SER A 109 0.04 5.71 -4.57
CA SER A 109 -1.33 5.22 -4.77
C SER A 109 -1.82 5.33 -6.22
N ASN A 110 -1.01 5.92 -7.10
CA ASN A 110 -1.36 6.29 -8.47
C ASN A 110 -2.67 7.11 -8.56
N SER A 111 -2.98 7.89 -7.53
CA SER A 111 -4.18 8.72 -7.48
C SER A 111 -3.87 10.13 -7.99
N ASN A 112 -4.74 10.66 -8.84
CA ASN A 112 -4.56 11.95 -9.48
C ASN A 112 -5.74 12.88 -9.16
N PHE A 113 -5.42 14.00 -8.53
CA PHE A 113 -6.35 15.06 -8.21
C PHE A 113 -6.08 16.25 -9.14
N SER A 114 -7.14 16.89 -9.63
CA SER A 114 -7.06 18.00 -10.59
C SER A 114 -8.19 19.01 -10.39
N ASN A 115 -8.13 20.11 -11.15
CA ASN A 115 -9.12 21.19 -11.12
C ASN A 115 -9.33 21.75 -9.70
N GLY A 116 -8.23 21.87 -8.95
CA GLY A 116 -8.26 22.36 -7.58
C GLY A 116 -8.34 23.88 -7.50
N THR A 117 -9.09 24.37 -6.51
CA THR A 117 -9.23 25.78 -6.16
C THR A 117 -8.86 25.97 -4.70
N LEU A 118 -8.10 27.03 -4.42
CA LEU A 118 -7.60 27.35 -3.08
C LEU A 118 -7.84 28.83 -2.81
N HIS A 119 -8.57 29.17 -1.76
CA HIS A 119 -8.65 30.53 -1.23
C HIS A 119 -8.18 30.52 0.22
N ALA A 120 -7.14 31.30 0.50
CA ALA A 120 -6.64 31.50 1.84
C ALA A 120 -6.38 32.98 2.12
N ARG A 121 -6.54 33.37 3.38
CA ARG A 121 -6.31 34.73 3.87
C ARG A 121 -5.31 34.70 5.01
N LEU A 122 -4.47 35.73 5.07
CA LEU A 122 -3.47 35.94 6.11
C LEU A 122 -3.92 37.10 6.99
N GLU A 123 -3.91 36.91 8.31
CA GLU A 123 -4.26 37.93 9.31
C GLU A 123 -3.39 37.83 10.56
N GLY A 124 -2.44 38.75 10.69
CA GLY A 124 -1.42 38.73 11.73
C GLY A 124 -0.59 37.46 11.65
N GLU A 125 -0.76 36.59 12.65
CA GLU A 125 -0.11 35.28 12.76
C GLU A 125 -0.99 34.14 12.24
N GLN A 126 -2.22 34.41 11.80
CA GLN A 126 -3.16 33.40 11.36
C GLN A 126 -3.17 33.26 9.83
N ILE A 127 -3.14 32.03 9.36
CA ILE A 127 -3.47 31.62 8.01
C ILE A 127 -4.84 30.97 8.08
N ILE A 128 -5.83 31.54 7.39
CA ILE A 128 -7.19 31.01 7.31
C ILE A 128 -7.35 30.40 5.93
N LEU A 129 -7.55 29.08 5.88
CA LEU A 129 -7.95 28.38 4.67
C LEU A 129 -9.48 28.46 4.58
N GLU A 130 -9.96 29.40 3.78
CA GLU A 130 -11.39 29.66 3.61
C GLU A 130 -12.05 28.60 2.72
N LYS A 131 -11.31 28.13 1.72
CA LYS A 131 -11.79 27.11 0.79
C LYS A 131 -10.63 26.38 0.13
N PHE A 132 -10.63 25.07 0.21
CA PHE A 132 -9.90 24.21 -0.70
C PHE A 132 -10.85 23.19 -1.28
N GLU A 133 -10.97 23.12 -2.60
CA GLU A 133 -11.76 22.09 -3.28
C GLU A 133 -10.93 21.52 -4.43
N ILE A 134 -10.85 20.20 -4.54
CA ILE A 134 -10.11 19.53 -5.62
C ILE A 134 -10.84 18.28 -6.06
N ARG A 135 -10.82 17.98 -7.37
CA ARG A 135 -11.51 16.83 -7.95
C ARG A 135 -10.57 15.63 -8.09
N ASN A 136 -11.13 14.44 -8.01
CA ASN A 136 -10.46 13.19 -8.38
C ASN A 136 -11.43 12.38 -9.24
N GLY A 137 -11.27 12.48 -10.56
CA GLY A 137 -12.28 12.00 -11.50
C GLY A 137 -13.64 12.68 -11.26
N ALA A 138 -14.65 11.87 -10.91
CA ALA A 138 -15.98 12.35 -10.54
C ALA A 138 -16.10 12.79 -9.06
N GLY A 139 -15.12 12.42 -8.22
CA GLY A 139 -15.10 12.73 -6.79
C GLY A 139 -14.67 14.17 -6.48
N LEU A 140 -14.95 14.59 -5.24
CA LEU A 140 -14.65 15.92 -4.74
C LEU A 140 -14.09 15.83 -3.32
N LEU A 141 -12.92 16.44 -3.11
CA LEU A 141 -12.32 16.65 -1.80
C LEU A 141 -12.42 18.13 -1.44
N LYS A 142 -12.94 18.42 -0.25
CA LYS A 142 -13.01 19.75 0.33
C LYS A 142 -12.16 19.81 1.60
N ALA A 143 -11.53 20.94 1.83
CA ALA A 143 -10.87 21.21 3.10
C ALA A 143 -10.98 22.70 3.48
N GLU A 144 -11.03 22.94 4.79
CA GLU A 144 -11.06 24.26 5.40
C GLU A 144 -10.30 24.21 6.71
N GLY A 145 -9.81 25.36 7.18
CA GLY A 145 -9.05 25.34 8.42
C GLY A 145 -8.33 26.62 8.74
N ARG A 146 -7.48 26.53 9.74
CA ARG A 146 -6.63 27.62 10.19
C ARG A 146 -5.30 27.11 10.71
N ALA A 147 -4.26 27.90 10.51
CA ALA A 147 -2.96 27.69 11.11
C ALA A 147 -2.50 28.96 11.80
N ARG A 148 -1.83 28.86 12.94
CA ARG A 148 -1.03 29.94 13.49
C ARG A 148 0.43 29.69 13.17
N VAL A 149 1.12 30.74 12.73
CA VAL A 149 2.56 30.77 12.47
C VAL A 149 3.20 31.68 13.53
N GLY A 150 4.39 31.34 14.01
CA GLY A 150 5.10 32.12 15.02
C GLY A 150 5.72 31.25 16.10
N GLU A 151 5.87 31.77 17.32
CA GLU A 151 6.49 31.04 18.44
C GLU A 151 5.68 29.80 18.88
N HIS A 152 4.37 29.81 18.64
CA HIS A 152 3.45 28.74 19.03
C HIS A 152 2.62 28.29 17.83
N PRO A 153 3.24 27.53 16.90
CA PRO A 153 2.54 27.08 15.72
C PRO A 153 1.42 26.10 16.09
N ASP A 154 0.23 26.33 15.52
CA ASP A 154 -0.89 25.39 15.60
C ASP A 154 -1.52 25.23 14.21
N LEU A 155 -2.15 24.08 13.96
CA LEU A 155 -2.92 23.79 12.75
C LEU A 155 -4.21 23.10 13.15
N LYS A 156 -5.33 23.51 12.55
CA LYS A 156 -6.59 22.79 12.56
C LYS A 156 -7.14 22.77 11.15
N LEU A 157 -7.21 21.58 10.56
CA LEU A 157 -7.71 21.37 9.21
C LEU A 157 -8.84 20.36 9.27
N HIS A 158 -10.01 20.75 8.79
CA HIS A 158 -11.13 19.86 8.54
C HIS A 158 -11.15 19.49 7.06
N PHE A 159 -11.43 18.23 6.75
CA PHE A 159 -11.55 17.78 5.36
C PHE A 159 -12.67 16.76 5.20
N GLN A 160 -13.32 16.81 4.03
CA GLN A 160 -14.39 15.91 3.63
C GLN A 160 -14.25 15.56 2.15
N GLY A 161 -14.34 14.28 1.83
CA GLY A 161 -14.20 13.73 0.50
C GLY A 161 -15.35 12.81 0.13
N GLU A 162 -15.83 12.94 -1.10
CA GLU A 162 -16.91 12.11 -1.65
C GLU A 162 -16.46 11.48 -2.97
N ASN A 163 -16.72 10.18 -3.13
CA ASN A 163 -16.41 9.38 -4.32
C ASN A 163 -14.95 9.50 -4.80
N LEU A 164 -14.00 9.44 -3.86
CA LEU A 164 -12.58 9.55 -4.12
C LEU A 164 -11.95 8.19 -4.46
N ALA A 165 -11.42 8.05 -5.66
CA ALA A 165 -10.49 6.99 -6.05
C ALA A 165 -9.10 7.23 -5.43
N LEU A 166 -8.99 6.93 -4.12
CA LEU A 166 -7.77 7.17 -3.33
C LEU A 166 -6.60 6.29 -3.77
N VAL A 167 -6.90 5.11 -4.32
CA VAL A 167 -5.91 4.16 -4.83
C VAL A 167 -6.39 3.62 -6.17
N GLU A 168 -5.56 3.77 -7.19
CA GLU A 168 -5.80 3.30 -8.56
C GLU A 168 -4.60 2.48 -9.05
N ARG A 169 -4.34 1.36 -8.38
CA ARG A 169 -3.26 0.44 -8.72
C ARG A 169 -3.81 -0.85 -9.29
N LYS A 170 -3.00 -1.55 -10.09
CA LYS A 170 -3.36 -2.85 -10.68
C LYS A 170 -3.75 -3.91 -9.66
N ASP A 171 -3.19 -3.82 -8.45
CA ASP A 171 -3.43 -4.76 -7.35
C ASP A 171 -4.45 -4.24 -6.33
N LEU A 172 -4.78 -2.96 -6.34
CA LEU A 172 -5.70 -2.35 -5.38
C LEU A 172 -6.39 -1.12 -5.99
N GLU A 173 -7.71 -1.19 -6.07
CA GLU A 173 -8.58 -0.08 -6.44
C GLU A 173 -9.51 0.22 -5.25
N LEU A 174 -9.60 1.49 -4.84
CA LEU A 174 -10.44 1.92 -3.71
C LEU A 174 -11.15 3.24 -4.01
N ASP A 175 -12.47 3.18 -4.14
CA ASP A 175 -13.37 4.32 -4.18
C ASP A 175 -13.94 4.56 -2.78
N THR A 176 -13.79 5.77 -2.26
CA THR A 176 -14.03 6.05 -0.85
C THR A 176 -14.72 7.39 -0.59
N ASN A 177 -15.45 7.43 0.52
CA ASN A 177 -15.83 8.67 1.18
C ASN A 177 -14.96 8.82 2.42
N LEU A 178 -14.55 10.04 2.75
CA LEU A 178 -13.74 10.29 3.94
C LEU A 178 -14.15 11.59 4.60
N ALA A 179 -13.98 11.65 5.91
CA ALA A 179 -14.08 12.89 6.66
C ALA A 179 -13.15 12.82 7.87
N GLY A 180 -12.53 13.93 8.22
CA GLY A 180 -11.63 13.95 9.36
C GLY A 180 -11.03 15.31 9.65
N ASP A 181 -10.22 15.31 10.68
CA ASP A 181 -9.53 16.47 11.21
C ASP A 181 -8.05 16.16 11.36
N LEU A 182 -7.22 17.09 10.91
CA LEU A 182 -5.78 17.12 11.16
C LEU A 182 -5.48 18.29 12.09
N GLN A 183 -4.87 17.98 13.23
CA GLN A 183 -4.47 18.97 14.22
C GLN A 183 -2.97 18.91 14.45
N LEU A 184 -2.31 20.06 14.55
CA LEU A 184 -0.91 20.18 14.98
C LEU A 184 -0.86 21.14 16.15
N ASP A 185 -0.19 20.74 17.23
CA ASP A 185 0.08 21.60 18.38
C ASP A 185 1.46 21.26 18.99
N LYS A 186 1.69 21.70 20.24
CA LYS A 186 2.93 21.43 20.99
C LYS A 186 3.18 19.93 21.25
N GLN A 187 2.12 19.12 21.34
CA GLN A 187 2.18 17.69 21.64
C GLN A 187 2.48 16.88 20.37
N GLY A 188 2.05 17.39 19.21
CA GLY A 188 2.41 16.87 17.90
C GLY A 188 1.24 16.92 16.93
N ALA A 189 1.34 16.13 15.85
CA ALA A 189 0.27 15.99 14.88
C ALA A 189 -0.71 14.90 15.33
N THR A 190 -2.00 15.16 15.22
CA THR A 190 -3.09 14.21 15.46
C THR A 190 -4.01 14.17 14.25
N LEU A 191 -4.27 12.96 13.74
CA LEU A 191 -5.20 12.71 12.63
C LEU A 191 -6.37 11.87 13.13
N THR A 192 -7.57 12.42 13.08
CA THR A 192 -8.81 11.72 13.43
C THR A 192 -9.75 11.68 12.24
N GLY A 193 -10.46 10.56 12.01
CA GLY A 193 -11.44 10.55 10.94
C GLY A 193 -12.10 9.21 10.67
N LYS A 194 -12.98 9.22 9.67
CA LYS A 194 -13.63 8.03 9.13
C LYS A 194 -13.35 7.92 7.63
N VAL A 195 -13.01 6.72 7.18
CA VAL A 195 -12.90 6.36 5.77
C VAL A 195 -13.92 5.26 5.50
N MET A 196 -14.78 5.44 4.52
CA MET A 196 -15.76 4.47 4.06
C MET A 196 -15.38 4.04 2.65
N VAL A 197 -15.20 2.74 2.44
CA VAL A 197 -14.99 2.14 1.13
C VAL A 197 -16.36 1.92 0.49
N ASN A 198 -16.64 2.66 -0.58
CA ASN A 198 -17.88 2.55 -1.34
C ASN A 198 -17.80 1.34 -2.27
N ARG A 199 -16.65 1.18 -2.94
CA ARG A 199 -16.33 0.10 -3.86
C ARG A 199 -14.83 -0.13 -3.80
N GLY A 200 -14.41 -1.39 -3.87
CA GLY A 200 -13.00 -1.69 -3.99
C GLY A 200 -12.70 -3.06 -4.56
N LEU A 201 -11.50 -3.17 -5.08
CA LEU A 201 -10.96 -4.41 -5.63
C LEU A 201 -9.53 -4.60 -5.14
N LEU A 202 -9.31 -5.62 -4.35
CA LEU A 202 -7.98 -6.08 -3.96
C LEU A 202 -7.64 -7.34 -4.76
N VAL A 203 -6.61 -7.27 -5.58
CA VAL A 203 -6.00 -8.43 -6.23
C VAL A 203 -4.79 -8.84 -5.44
N LEU A 204 -4.94 -9.92 -4.67
CA LEU A 204 -3.81 -10.58 -4.02
C LEU A 204 -2.89 -11.10 -5.13
N GLY A 205 -1.67 -10.57 -5.22
CA GLY A 205 -0.64 -11.16 -6.04
C GLY A 205 -0.41 -12.62 -5.62
N GLY A 206 -0.13 -13.49 -6.59
CA GLY A 206 0.27 -14.86 -6.29
C GLY A 206 1.51 -14.82 -5.39
N SER A 207 1.35 -15.20 -4.13
CA SER A 207 2.44 -15.40 -3.20
C SER A 207 3.34 -16.53 -3.72
N TYR A 208 4.33 -16.16 -4.54
CA TYR A 208 5.49 -16.96 -4.92
C TYR A 208 6.79 -16.21 -4.56
N ALA A 209 6.75 -15.39 -3.52
CA ALA A 209 7.97 -15.01 -2.85
C ALA A 209 8.18 -16.04 -1.73
N PRO A 210 9.00 -17.09 -1.92
CA PRO A 210 9.41 -17.94 -0.81
C PRO A 210 10.05 -17.02 0.23
N THR A 211 9.31 -16.76 1.30
CA THR A 211 9.93 -16.13 2.47
C THR A 211 10.73 -17.22 3.14
N LEU A 212 12.03 -16.97 3.29
CA LEU A 212 12.95 -17.86 3.99
C LEU A 212 12.29 -18.29 5.31
N SER A 213 12.25 -19.60 5.54
CA SER A 213 11.87 -20.12 6.86
C SER A 213 12.65 -19.39 7.93
N THR A 214 12.00 -19.10 9.05
CA THR A 214 12.61 -18.46 10.23
C THR A 214 13.80 -19.24 10.80
N ASP A 215 13.99 -20.48 10.34
CA ASP A 215 15.09 -21.37 10.71
C ASP A 215 16.32 -21.28 9.76
N VAL A 216 16.27 -20.45 8.72
CA VAL A 216 17.43 -20.20 7.85
C VAL A 216 18.21 -18.98 8.35
N ARG A 217 19.24 -19.23 9.17
CA ARG A 217 20.27 -18.23 9.46
C ARG A 217 21.24 -18.15 8.29
N ILE A 218 21.07 -17.15 7.43
CA ILE A 218 22.11 -16.79 6.46
C ILE A 218 23.28 -16.17 7.24
N LYS A 219 24.45 -16.82 7.23
CA LYS A 219 25.69 -16.21 7.76
C LYS A 219 25.95 -14.91 6.99
N GLY A 220 25.69 -13.76 7.63
CA GLY A 220 25.92 -12.42 7.09
C GLY A 220 24.67 -11.60 6.77
N GLN A 221 23.45 -12.14 6.89
CA GLN A 221 22.22 -11.35 6.81
C GLN A 221 21.37 -11.56 8.06
N THR A 222 21.30 -10.53 8.89
CA THR A 222 20.29 -10.41 9.95
C THR A 222 18.91 -10.38 9.28
N PRO A 223 17.93 -11.17 9.73
CA PRO A 223 16.54 -10.99 9.30
C PRO A 223 16.19 -9.52 9.54
N LYS A 224 15.94 -8.76 8.48
CA LYS A 224 15.27 -7.47 8.62
C LYS A 224 13.84 -7.80 9.04
N VAL A 225 13.63 -8.01 10.34
CA VAL A 225 12.33 -7.75 10.95
C VAL A 225 11.97 -6.37 10.44
N ARG A 226 10.95 -6.29 9.59
CA ARG A 226 10.47 -5.02 9.04
C ARG A 226 10.03 -4.23 10.25
N ALA A 227 10.91 -3.37 10.75
CA ALA A 227 10.66 -2.59 11.94
C ALA A 227 9.33 -1.90 11.72
N GLU A 228 8.37 -2.16 12.61
CA GLU A 228 7.08 -1.52 12.59
C GLU A 228 7.33 -0.02 12.55
N GLN A 229 7.03 0.59 11.40
CA GLN A 229 7.40 1.98 11.16
C GLN A 229 6.61 2.82 12.14
N ALA A 230 7.32 3.40 13.12
CA ALA A 230 6.72 4.29 14.08
C ALA A 230 6.13 5.50 13.36
N LEU A 231 4.85 5.80 13.61
CA LEU A 231 4.23 6.98 13.06
C LEU A 231 4.81 8.23 13.74
N GLY A 232 5.03 9.29 12.96
CA GLY A 232 5.38 10.61 13.46
C GLY A 232 4.19 11.39 14.07
N LEU A 233 2.99 10.78 14.12
CA LEU A 233 1.73 11.40 14.51
C LEU A 233 0.87 10.44 15.34
N THR A 234 -0.09 11.00 16.08
CA THR A 234 -1.18 10.28 16.73
C THR A 234 -2.29 10.04 15.72
N LEU A 235 -2.79 8.80 15.64
CA LEU A 235 -3.77 8.36 14.64
C LEU A 235 -5.00 7.77 15.33
N ASP A 236 -6.19 8.20 14.92
CA ASP A 236 -7.46 7.57 15.29
C ASP A 236 -8.42 7.58 14.09
N VAL A 237 -8.31 6.55 13.26
CA VAL A 237 -9.05 6.48 12.00
C VAL A 237 -9.93 5.23 11.97
N LEU A 238 -11.24 5.42 11.82
CA LEU A 238 -12.18 4.33 11.58
C LEU A 238 -12.27 4.03 10.09
N VAL A 239 -11.87 2.83 9.68
CA VAL A 239 -12.03 2.34 8.31
C VAL A 239 -13.25 1.42 8.26
N ASP A 240 -14.22 1.79 7.45
CA ASP A 240 -15.44 1.04 7.18
C ASP A 240 -15.35 0.48 5.76
N LEU A 241 -15.33 -0.85 5.63
CA LEU A 241 -15.10 -1.51 4.34
C LEU A 241 -16.37 -1.57 3.47
N GLY A 242 -17.50 -1.07 3.97
CA GLY A 242 -18.76 -1.11 3.25
C GLY A 242 -19.14 -2.54 2.87
N ASN A 243 -19.81 -2.70 1.73
CA ASN A 243 -20.34 -3.99 1.28
C ASN A 243 -19.82 -4.46 -0.08
N ASP A 244 -19.06 -3.63 -0.80
CA ASP A 244 -18.60 -3.89 -2.18
C ASP A 244 -17.06 -3.88 -2.29
N LEU A 245 -16.37 -4.34 -1.24
CA LEU A 245 -14.95 -4.62 -1.29
C LEU A 245 -14.72 -6.08 -1.69
N GLN A 246 -14.25 -6.27 -2.93
CA GLN A 246 -13.97 -7.58 -3.48
C GLN A 246 -12.48 -7.91 -3.34
N VAL A 247 -12.17 -9.14 -2.97
CA VAL A 247 -10.81 -9.66 -2.89
C VAL A 247 -10.70 -10.87 -3.79
N ARG A 248 -9.71 -10.87 -4.69
CA ARG A 248 -9.42 -12.01 -5.57
C ARG A 248 -7.93 -12.32 -5.62
N SER A 249 -7.56 -13.56 -5.87
CA SER A 249 -6.17 -13.91 -6.20
C SER A 249 -5.88 -13.67 -7.68
N SER A 250 -4.64 -13.30 -8.01
CA SER A 250 -4.18 -13.32 -9.40
C SER A 250 -4.04 -14.77 -9.88
N GLU A 251 -4.84 -15.19 -10.85
CA GLU A 251 -4.68 -16.48 -11.53
C GLU A 251 -3.49 -16.36 -12.50
N LYS A 252 -2.31 -16.82 -12.07
CA LYS A 252 -1.16 -16.93 -12.98
C LYS A 252 -0.96 -18.41 -13.31
N SER A 253 -1.50 -18.83 -14.44
CA SER A 253 -1.26 -20.17 -14.98
C SER A 253 0.24 -20.34 -15.19
N GLN A 254 0.85 -21.25 -14.43
CA GLN A 254 2.27 -21.58 -14.59
C GLN A 254 2.34 -22.89 -15.38
N LEU A 255 3.17 -22.87 -16.43
CA LEU A 255 3.53 -24.05 -17.18
C LEU A 255 4.79 -24.65 -16.55
N LEU A 256 4.72 -25.86 -16.01
CA LEU A 256 5.94 -26.59 -15.61
C LEU A 256 6.76 -26.83 -16.90
N GLY A 257 7.93 -26.20 -17.02
CA GLY A 257 8.81 -26.30 -18.20
C GLY A 257 8.18 -25.88 -19.53
N GLY A 258 7.12 -25.06 -19.53
CA GLY A 258 6.44 -24.63 -20.77
C GLY A 258 5.47 -25.64 -21.40
N ARG A 259 5.16 -26.77 -20.74
CA ARG A 259 4.33 -27.84 -21.34
C ARG A 259 3.12 -28.32 -20.51
N LEU A 260 3.03 -27.97 -19.23
CA LEU A 260 2.02 -28.53 -18.33
C LEU A 260 1.15 -27.42 -17.71
N PRO A 261 -0.14 -27.26 -18.10
CA PRO A 261 -1.03 -26.32 -17.44
C PRO A 261 -1.34 -26.77 -16.02
N ILE A 262 -0.82 -26.08 -15.01
CA ILE A 262 -1.20 -26.29 -13.62
C ILE A 262 -2.54 -25.59 -13.38
N GLN A 263 -3.53 -26.30 -12.85
CA GLN A 263 -4.76 -25.67 -12.36
C GLN A 263 -4.42 -24.79 -11.15
N THR A 264 -4.56 -23.48 -11.30
CA THR A 264 -4.18 -22.52 -10.27
C THR A 264 -5.19 -22.49 -9.14
N SER A 265 -4.71 -22.40 -7.90
CA SER A 265 -5.57 -22.07 -6.77
C SER A 265 -6.18 -20.68 -6.98
N GLY A 266 -7.46 -20.53 -6.67
CA GLY A 266 -8.21 -19.28 -6.85
C GLY A 266 -8.93 -18.90 -5.56
N TYR A 267 -8.75 -17.66 -5.12
CA TYR A 267 -9.53 -17.06 -4.05
C TYR A 267 -10.42 -15.98 -4.63
N ARG A 268 -11.69 -15.96 -4.23
CA ARG A 268 -12.60 -14.85 -4.48
C ARG A 268 -13.48 -14.66 -3.26
N SER A 269 -13.61 -13.42 -2.80
CA SER A 269 -14.49 -13.08 -1.70
C SER A 269 -14.97 -11.65 -1.78
N ARG A 270 -16.03 -11.36 -1.03
CA ARG A 270 -16.51 -10.03 -0.70
C ARG A 270 -16.43 -9.87 0.81
N ILE A 271 -15.74 -8.82 1.23
CA ILE A 271 -15.51 -8.55 2.65
C ILE A 271 -16.26 -7.31 3.11
N THR A 272 -16.63 -7.30 4.39
CA THR A 272 -17.27 -6.18 5.07
C THR A 272 -16.71 -6.05 6.48
N GLY A 273 -17.05 -4.97 7.17
CA GLY A 273 -16.70 -4.75 8.56
C GLY A 273 -15.97 -3.45 8.78
N GLN A 274 -15.49 -3.27 10.01
CA GLN A 274 -14.93 -2.02 10.47
C GLN A 274 -13.66 -2.28 11.27
N VAL A 275 -12.62 -1.51 10.99
CA VAL A 275 -11.33 -1.55 11.69
C VAL A 275 -10.94 -0.13 12.08
N ARG A 276 -10.76 0.09 13.38
CA ARG A 276 -10.22 1.32 13.94
C ARG A 276 -8.70 1.22 14.06
N LEU A 277 -8.00 2.14 13.43
CA LEU A 277 -6.55 2.28 13.47
C LEU A 277 -6.18 3.29 14.55
N LEU A 278 -5.40 2.84 15.52
CA LEU A 278 -4.96 3.60 16.69
C LEU A 278 -3.44 3.68 16.68
N GLY A 279 -2.90 4.88 16.52
CA GLY A 279 -1.47 5.14 16.51
C GLY A 279 -1.09 6.16 17.57
N GLU A 280 0.01 5.90 18.27
CA GLU A 280 0.67 6.89 19.12
C GLU A 280 2.01 7.26 18.49
N ARG A 281 2.42 8.51 18.64
CA ARG A 281 3.70 8.99 18.11
C ARG A 281 4.85 8.12 18.63
N GLY A 282 5.71 7.67 17.72
CA GLY A 282 6.87 6.85 18.07
C GLY A 282 6.56 5.38 18.36
N LYS A 283 5.29 4.95 18.25
CA LYS A 283 4.87 3.57 18.49
C LYS A 283 4.26 2.93 17.24
N PRO A 284 4.23 1.58 17.17
CA PRO A 284 3.52 0.85 16.13
C PRO A 284 2.02 1.15 16.15
N VAL A 285 1.40 1.09 14.96
CA VAL A 285 -0.06 1.21 14.81
C VAL A 285 -0.74 -0.04 15.35
N LYS A 286 -1.71 0.16 16.23
CA LYS A 286 -2.65 -0.86 16.69
C LYS A 286 -3.94 -0.77 15.89
N SER A 287 -4.65 -1.88 15.88
CA SER A 287 -5.92 -2.05 15.17
C SER A 287 -6.92 -2.72 16.10
N LYS A 288 -8.18 -2.28 16.01
CA LYS A 288 -9.30 -2.88 16.74
C LYS A 288 -10.52 -2.97 15.83
N GLY A 289 -11.13 -4.14 15.72
CA GLY A 289 -12.34 -4.32 14.92
C GLY A 289 -12.43 -5.70 14.30
N GLU A 290 -13.37 -5.86 13.39
CA GLU A 290 -13.66 -7.15 12.78
C GLU A 290 -13.95 -6.97 11.28
N ILE A 291 -13.33 -7.80 10.47
CA ILE A 291 -13.67 -7.98 9.06
C ILE A 291 -14.32 -9.35 8.90
N ARG A 292 -15.38 -9.43 8.11
CA ARG A 292 -16.08 -10.67 7.77
C ARG A 292 -16.09 -10.90 6.28
N ILE A 293 -15.90 -12.15 5.88
CA ILE A 293 -16.15 -12.64 4.52
C ILE A 293 -17.63 -12.95 4.42
N VAL A 294 -18.37 -12.17 3.63
CA VAL A 294 -19.83 -12.32 3.49
C VAL A 294 -20.18 -13.34 2.42
N ASP A 295 -19.42 -13.33 1.33
CA ASP A 295 -19.51 -14.30 0.26
C ASP A 295 -18.09 -14.62 -0.18
N GLY A 296 -17.76 -15.90 -0.29
CA GLY A 296 -16.39 -16.29 -0.57
C GLY A 296 -16.25 -17.73 -0.98
N SER A 297 -15.24 -17.98 -1.81
CA SER A 297 -14.90 -19.31 -2.28
C SER A 297 -13.41 -19.42 -2.46
N TYR A 298 -12.90 -20.58 -2.09
CA TYR A 298 -11.54 -21.00 -2.37
C TYR A 298 -11.57 -22.19 -3.31
N SER A 299 -10.86 -22.09 -4.41
CA SER A 299 -10.70 -23.15 -5.40
C SER A 299 -9.28 -23.69 -5.30
N MET A 300 -9.14 -25.00 -5.15
CA MET A 300 -7.87 -25.70 -5.19
C MET A 300 -8.07 -27.01 -5.95
N LEU A 301 -7.19 -27.29 -6.93
CA LEU A 301 -7.21 -28.56 -7.70
C LEU A 301 -8.57 -28.85 -8.37
N GLY A 302 -9.18 -27.82 -8.94
CA GLY A 302 -10.49 -27.93 -9.61
C GLY A 302 -11.67 -28.09 -8.65
N GLN A 303 -11.43 -28.20 -7.34
CA GLN A 303 -12.46 -28.28 -6.32
C GLN A 303 -12.73 -26.89 -5.72
N ARG A 304 -14.02 -26.53 -5.63
CA ARG A 304 -14.49 -25.28 -5.03
C ARG A 304 -15.00 -25.56 -3.62
N LEU A 305 -14.44 -24.86 -2.64
CA LEU A 305 -14.89 -24.80 -1.25
C LEU A 305 -15.55 -23.45 -1.02
N ASN A 306 -16.75 -23.45 -0.46
CA ASN A 306 -17.45 -22.21 -0.10
C ASN A 306 -17.05 -21.81 1.32
N ILE A 307 -16.84 -20.52 1.56
CA ILE A 307 -16.50 -19.99 2.87
C ILE A 307 -17.81 -19.79 3.66
N GLU A 308 -18.00 -20.59 4.70
CA GLU A 308 -19.21 -20.55 5.55
C GLU A 308 -18.99 -19.65 6.77
N ARG A 309 -17.75 -19.60 7.26
CA ARG A 309 -17.32 -18.67 8.31
C ARG A 309 -16.04 -18.01 7.86
N GLY A 310 -15.93 -16.70 8.00
CA GLY A 310 -14.72 -15.99 7.61
C GLY A 310 -14.52 -14.74 8.44
N ASN A 311 -14.28 -14.92 9.73
CA ASN A 311 -14.08 -13.83 10.67
C ASN A 311 -12.59 -13.54 10.79
N ILE A 312 -12.23 -12.26 10.73
CA ILE A 312 -10.88 -11.75 10.88
C ILE A 312 -10.92 -10.68 11.96
N LEU A 313 -10.41 -11.00 13.13
CA LEU A 313 -10.44 -10.15 14.31
C LEU A 313 -9.13 -9.37 14.45
N PHE A 314 -9.24 -8.06 14.54
CA PHE A 314 -8.14 -7.16 14.81
C PHE A 314 -8.17 -6.77 16.29
N ASP A 315 -7.13 -7.16 17.03
CA ASP A 315 -6.91 -6.76 18.42
C ASP A 315 -5.40 -6.67 18.69
N GLY A 316 -4.79 -5.56 18.28
CA GLY A 316 -3.34 -5.35 18.39
C GLY A 316 -2.69 -5.02 17.04
N PRO A 317 -1.55 -5.64 16.67
CA PRO A 317 -0.82 -5.30 15.45
C PRO A 317 -1.67 -5.52 14.19
N LEU A 318 -1.73 -4.52 13.31
CA LEU A 318 -2.49 -4.57 12.06
C LEU A 318 -2.08 -5.73 11.14
N GLN A 319 -0.82 -6.16 11.22
CA GLN A 319 -0.25 -7.20 10.37
C GLN A 319 -0.52 -8.63 10.86
N ASN A 320 -1.08 -8.81 12.06
CA ASN A 320 -1.29 -10.13 12.65
C ASN A 320 -2.68 -10.29 13.29
N PRO A 321 -3.77 -10.18 12.51
CA PRO A 321 -5.11 -10.44 13.00
C PRO A 321 -5.31 -11.92 13.38
N ILE A 322 -6.34 -12.19 14.17
CA ILE A 322 -6.78 -13.55 14.49
C ILE A 322 -7.76 -14.00 13.41
N LEU A 323 -7.49 -15.14 12.81
CA LEU A 323 -8.31 -15.76 11.78
C LEU A 323 -9.25 -16.79 12.43
N ASP A 324 -10.51 -16.82 11.99
CA ASP A 324 -11.47 -17.91 12.19
C ASP A 324 -12.23 -18.10 10.87
N ILE A 325 -11.66 -18.92 10.00
CA ILE A 325 -12.16 -19.15 8.64
C ILE A 325 -12.47 -20.63 8.48
N THR A 326 -13.66 -20.96 8.02
CA THR A 326 -14.10 -22.31 7.71
C THR A 326 -14.63 -22.34 6.28
N ALA A 327 -14.03 -23.19 5.46
CA ALA A 327 -14.43 -23.41 4.08
C ALA A 327 -14.82 -24.87 3.87
N GLU A 328 -15.93 -25.13 3.18
CA GLU A 328 -16.49 -26.47 3.06
C GLU A 328 -17.13 -26.73 1.71
N ARG A 329 -17.27 -28.01 1.40
CA ARG A 329 -18.00 -28.52 0.25
C ARG A 329 -19.04 -29.52 0.74
N LYS A 330 -20.31 -29.13 0.65
CA LYS A 330 -21.46 -29.99 0.94
C LYS A 330 -21.80 -30.87 -0.28
N ARG A 331 -21.84 -32.19 -0.10
CA ARG A 331 -22.42 -33.16 -1.06
C ARG A 331 -23.46 -34.01 -0.34
N PRO A 332 -24.45 -34.60 -1.06
CA PRO A 332 -25.48 -35.44 -0.42
C PRO A 332 -24.93 -36.61 0.39
N GLN A 333 -23.72 -37.08 0.08
CA GLN A 333 -23.08 -38.22 0.71
C GLN A 333 -22.07 -37.84 1.80
N MET A 334 -21.54 -36.60 1.78
CA MET A 334 -20.46 -36.17 2.68
C MET A 334 -20.21 -34.67 2.58
N THR A 335 -19.87 -34.05 3.71
CA THR A 335 -19.28 -32.71 3.77
C THR A 335 -17.78 -32.84 4.06
N ALA A 336 -16.95 -32.13 3.30
CA ALA A 336 -15.52 -32.06 3.54
C ALA A 336 -15.07 -30.59 3.52
N GLY A 337 -14.20 -30.21 4.45
CA GLY A 337 -13.78 -28.83 4.59
C GLY A 337 -12.47 -28.65 5.32
N MET A 338 -12.06 -27.38 5.41
CA MET A 338 -10.91 -26.93 6.17
C MET A 338 -11.29 -25.78 7.09
N SER A 339 -10.65 -25.74 8.25
CA SER A 339 -10.75 -24.65 9.21
C SER A 339 -9.36 -24.07 9.47
N ILE A 340 -9.26 -22.75 9.42
CA ILE A 340 -8.05 -21.95 9.65
C ILE A 340 -8.31 -21.08 10.86
N THR A 341 -7.54 -21.30 11.93
CA THR A 341 -7.72 -20.60 13.21
C THR A 341 -6.41 -20.04 13.76
N GLY A 342 -6.49 -18.96 14.53
CA GLY A 342 -5.33 -18.37 15.22
C GLY A 342 -4.69 -17.21 14.46
N PRO A 343 -3.52 -16.72 14.92
CA PRO A 343 -2.88 -15.53 14.36
C PRO A 343 -2.46 -15.71 12.91
N ALA A 344 -2.62 -14.69 12.07
CA ALA A 344 -2.28 -14.75 10.64
C ALA A 344 -0.80 -15.06 10.35
N GLN A 345 0.11 -14.73 11.26
CA GLN A 345 1.53 -15.09 11.16
C GLN A 345 1.84 -16.55 11.50
N ASN A 346 0.95 -17.23 12.23
CA ASN A 346 1.09 -18.64 12.58
C ASN A 346 -0.28 -19.33 12.67
N PRO A 347 -0.96 -19.50 11.52
CA PRO A 347 -2.30 -20.07 11.49
C PRO A 347 -2.26 -21.57 11.74
N ARG A 348 -3.31 -22.09 12.38
CA ARG A 348 -3.54 -23.53 12.53
C ARG A 348 -4.58 -23.98 11.52
N VAL A 349 -4.18 -24.89 10.64
CA VAL A 349 -5.06 -25.49 9.64
C VAL A 349 -5.51 -26.86 10.13
N ARG A 350 -6.82 -27.14 10.07
CA ARG A 350 -7.41 -28.44 10.37
C ARG A 350 -8.34 -28.85 9.25
N LEU A 351 -8.35 -30.14 8.94
CA LEU A 351 -9.30 -30.73 8.00
C LEU A 351 -10.43 -31.36 8.78
N TYR A 352 -11.64 -31.25 8.26
CA TYR A 352 -12.81 -31.88 8.86
C TYR A 352 -13.69 -32.50 7.78
N SER A 353 -14.45 -33.50 8.20
CA SER A 353 -15.46 -34.13 7.38
C SER A 353 -16.66 -34.55 8.21
N ASP A 354 -17.81 -34.65 7.56
CA ASP A 354 -19.03 -35.23 8.11
C ASP A 354 -19.60 -36.21 7.05
N PRO A 355 -19.53 -37.54 7.26
CA PRO A 355 -19.08 -38.24 8.47
C PRO A 355 -17.56 -38.10 8.74
N ASP A 356 -17.12 -38.28 9.99
CA ASP A 356 -15.69 -38.23 10.35
C ASP A 356 -14.96 -39.48 9.82
N VAL A 357 -14.04 -39.27 8.88
CA VAL A 357 -13.20 -40.32 8.27
C VAL A 357 -11.73 -40.10 8.67
N PRO A 358 -10.80 -41.03 8.44
CA PRO A 358 -9.37 -40.77 8.68
C PRO A 358 -8.84 -39.58 7.86
N ASP A 359 -7.85 -38.84 8.37
CA ASP A 359 -7.35 -37.60 7.73
C ASP A 359 -6.86 -37.79 6.29
N GLN A 360 -6.30 -38.96 5.97
CA GLN A 360 -5.91 -39.34 4.61
C GLN A 360 -7.11 -39.38 3.66
N GLU A 361 -8.24 -39.86 4.14
CA GLU A 361 -9.50 -39.89 3.39
C GLU A 361 -10.13 -38.49 3.32
N LYS A 362 -10.06 -37.68 4.38
CA LYS A 362 -10.47 -36.26 4.35
C LYS A 362 -9.72 -35.50 3.26
N LEU A 363 -8.41 -35.69 3.17
CA LEU A 363 -7.57 -35.14 2.11
C LEU A 363 -8.00 -35.65 0.73
N SER A 364 -8.23 -36.95 0.57
CA SER A 364 -8.71 -37.49 -0.72
C SER A 364 -10.04 -36.86 -1.16
N TRP A 365 -10.98 -36.68 -0.24
CA TRP A 365 -12.25 -36.00 -0.52
C TRP A 365 -12.08 -34.51 -0.82
N LEU A 366 -11.12 -33.84 -0.18
CA LEU A 366 -10.83 -32.42 -0.42
C LEU A 366 -10.16 -32.20 -1.78
N LEU A 367 -9.21 -33.06 -2.15
CA LEU A 367 -8.37 -32.92 -3.34
C LEU A 367 -9.04 -33.52 -4.59
N PHE A 368 -9.63 -34.71 -4.47
CA PHE A 368 -10.17 -35.49 -5.61
C PHE A 368 -11.69 -35.60 -5.60
N GLY A 369 -12.34 -35.22 -4.50
CA GLY A 369 -13.78 -35.23 -4.40
C GLY A 369 -14.40 -36.61 -4.19
N ARG A 370 -13.62 -37.65 -3.90
CA ARG A 370 -14.03 -39.04 -3.61
C ARG A 370 -13.11 -39.68 -2.56
N GLY A 371 -13.65 -40.62 -1.78
CA GLY A 371 -12.96 -41.36 -0.72
C GLY A 371 -12.45 -42.72 -1.17
N GLY A 372 -11.57 -43.31 -0.37
CA GLY A 372 -11.18 -44.72 -0.51
C GLY A 372 -10.16 -45.04 -1.60
N GLN A 373 -9.41 -44.07 -2.12
CA GLN A 373 -8.24 -44.33 -2.95
C GLN A 373 -7.00 -43.81 -2.21
N PRO A 374 -5.99 -44.65 -1.90
CA PRO A 374 -4.67 -44.11 -1.62
C PRO A 374 -4.28 -43.21 -2.80
N VAL A 375 -3.65 -42.07 -2.52
CA VAL A 375 -3.25 -41.05 -3.51
C VAL A 375 -2.50 -41.68 -4.71
N ASP A 376 -1.90 -42.86 -4.52
CA ASP A 376 -1.31 -43.73 -5.53
C ASP A 376 -2.24 -44.18 -6.68
N SER A 377 -3.54 -44.37 -6.43
CA SER A 377 -4.44 -45.11 -7.32
C SER A 377 -5.40 -44.25 -8.14
N SER A 378 -5.64 -43.00 -7.71
CA SER A 378 -6.49 -42.06 -8.46
C SER A 378 -5.78 -41.39 -9.63
N LEU A 379 -4.44 -41.38 -9.66
CA LEU A 379 -3.64 -40.86 -10.77
C LEU A 379 -3.84 -41.66 -12.07
N THR A 380 -4.19 -42.94 -11.98
CA THR A 380 -4.33 -43.86 -13.13
C THR A 380 -5.63 -43.64 -13.92
N SER A 381 -6.59 -42.89 -13.37
CA SER A 381 -7.93 -42.70 -13.97
C SER A 381 -8.13 -41.36 -14.67
N ALA A 382 -7.17 -40.43 -14.56
CA ALA A 382 -7.20 -39.13 -15.23
C ALA A 382 -6.53 -39.12 -16.62
N THR A 383 -6.02 -40.27 -17.08
CA THR A 383 -5.28 -40.44 -18.34
C THR A 383 -6.22 -40.77 -19.50
N GLY A 384 -6.95 -39.75 -19.97
CA GLY A 384 -7.50 -39.77 -21.32
C GLY A 384 -6.37 -39.91 -22.36
N SER A 385 -6.53 -40.87 -23.27
CA SER A 385 -5.61 -41.29 -24.32
C SER A 385 -4.90 -40.13 -25.06
N LEU A 386 -3.59 -40.05 -24.90
CA LEU A 386 -2.70 -39.39 -25.86
C LEU A 386 -1.63 -40.39 -26.29
N ALA A 387 -1.73 -40.81 -27.54
CA ALA A 387 -0.76 -41.66 -28.19
C ALA A 387 0.57 -40.90 -28.32
N GLY A 388 1.62 -41.42 -27.69
CA GLY A 388 3.00 -41.01 -27.91
C GLY A 388 3.61 -40.12 -26.82
N GLY A 389 4.26 -40.77 -25.85
CA GLY A 389 5.38 -40.18 -25.10
C GLY A 389 5.05 -39.76 -23.66
N LEU A 390 5.56 -40.53 -22.70
CA LEU A 390 5.72 -40.23 -21.28
C LEU A 390 4.53 -39.51 -20.62
N THR A 391 3.63 -40.28 -20.01
CA THR A 391 2.60 -39.72 -19.13
C THR A 391 3.25 -39.38 -17.78
N SER A 392 3.48 -38.10 -17.52
CA SER A 392 3.91 -37.61 -16.22
C SER A 392 2.93 -36.64 -15.58
N PHE A 393 2.71 -36.79 -14.28
CA PHE A 393 1.87 -35.91 -13.47
C PHE A 393 2.66 -35.41 -12.27
N GLY A 394 2.74 -34.08 -12.12
CA GLY A 394 3.52 -33.42 -11.07
C GLY A 394 2.67 -32.54 -10.16
N PHE A 395 2.98 -32.57 -8.87
CA PHE A 395 2.38 -31.73 -7.84
C PHE A 395 3.48 -31.02 -7.06
N GLN A 396 3.25 -29.76 -6.73
CA GLN A 396 4.14 -28.99 -5.88
C GLN A 396 3.69 -29.12 -4.42
N LEU A 397 4.48 -29.81 -3.59
CA LEU A 397 4.21 -30.05 -2.16
C LEU A 397 4.63 -28.85 -1.29
N SER A 398 5.58 -28.04 -1.75
CA SER A 398 5.97 -26.77 -1.14
C SER A 398 6.65 -25.86 -2.16
N ASP A 399 6.95 -24.62 -1.79
CA ASP A 399 7.67 -23.64 -2.62
C ASP A 399 8.98 -24.18 -3.24
N LYS A 400 9.58 -25.21 -2.63
CA LYS A 400 10.86 -25.82 -3.06
C LYS A 400 10.80 -27.31 -3.30
N LEU A 401 9.62 -27.95 -3.24
CA LEU A 401 9.51 -29.40 -3.38
C LEU A 401 8.36 -29.73 -4.30
N SER A 402 8.68 -30.38 -5.42
CA SER A 402 7.72 -30.90 -6.38
C SER A 402 7.91 -32.40 -6.52
N VAL A 403 6.82 -33.14 -6.66
CA VAL A 403 6.82 -34.58 -6.85
C VAL A 403 6.11 -34.86 -8.16
N ALA A 404 6.80 -35.55 -9.07
CA ALA A 404 6.26 -36.00 -10.34
C ALA A 404 6.27 -37.52 -10.41
N TYR A 405 5.15 -38.10 -10.81
CA TYR A 405 5.07 -39.49 -11.21
C TYR A 405 5.25 -39.57 -12.72
N GLU A 406 6.14 -40.41 -13.22
CA GLU A 406 6.38 -40.60 -14.65
C GLU A 406 6.30 -42.09 -15.00
N GLN A 407 5.59 -42.38 -16.10
CA GLN A 407 5.51 -43.73 -16.65
C GLN A 407 6.21 -43.78 -18.02
N GLY A 408 7.14 -44.73 -18.15
CA GLY A 408 7.87 -45.00 -19.38
C GLY A 408 6.96 -45.32 -20.56
N ALA A 409 7.41 -45.04 -21.78
CA ALA A 409 6.61 -45.15 -23.01
C ALA A 409 6.08 -46.58 -23.31
N THR A 410 6.67 -47.61 -22.71
CA THR A 410 6.26 -49.02 -22.80
C THR A 410 5.33 -49.46 -21.67
N GLY A 411 5.08 -48.60 -20.67
CA GLY A 411 4.28 -48.90 -19.48
C GLY A 411 4.93 -49.86 -18.48
N THR A 412 6.15 -50.34 -18.76
CA THR A 412 6.90 -51.29 -17.91
C THR A 412 7.75 -50.63 -16.83
N ASP A 413 8.06 -49.34 -17.00
CA ASP A 413 8.97 -48.62 -16.12
C ASP A 413 8.20 -47.49 -15.42
N ASN A 414 8.11 -47.54 -14.10
CA ASN A 414 7.46 -46.51 -13.29
C ASN A 414 8.48 -45.85 -12.36
N PHE A 415 8.47 -44.52 -12.31
CA PHE A 415 9.35 -43.80 -11.39
C PHE A 415 8.70 -42.53 -10.83
N VAL A 416 8.98 -42.29 -9.56
CA VAL A 416 8.60 -41.10 -8.81
C VAL A 416 9.83 -40.21 -8.71
N THR A 417 9.71 -38.98 -9.22
CA THR A 417 10.78 -38.00 -9.23
C THR A 417 10.46 -36.85 -8.29
N PHE A 418 11.34 -36.64 -7.31
CA PHE A 418 11.34 -35.52 -6.41
C PHE A 418 12.25 -34.43 -6.95
N TYR A 419 11.70 -33.24 -7.14
CA TYR A 419 12.44 -32.04 -7.51
C TYR A 419 12.53 -31.11 -6.32
N THR A 420 13.74 -30.67 -5.99
CA THR A 420 13.93 -29.64 -4.98
C THR A 420 14.94 -28.58 -5.36
N ASP A 421 14.57 -27.33 -5.15
CA ASP A 421 15.47 -26.19 -5.31
C ASP A 421 16.19 -25.93 -4.00
N ILE A 422 17.48 -26.28 -3.94
CA ILE A 422 18.33 -26.09 -2.76
C ILE A 422 18.63 -24.58 -2.62
N ASN A 423 18.99 -23.91 -3.72
CA ASN A 423 19.15 -22.45 -3.82
C ASN A 423 19.03 -21.97 -5.28
N ASP A 424 19.18 -20.65 -5.51
CA ASP A 424 19.05 -19.98 -6.82
C ASP A 424 19.95 -20.53 -7.94
N ARG A 425 20.95 -21.35 -7.61
CA ARG A 425 21.92 -21.92 -8.56
C ARG A 425 22.02 -23.43 -8.47
N LEU A 426 21.42 -24.08 -7.48
CA LEU A 426 21.58 -25.50 -7.22
C LEU A 426 20.21 -26.13 -6.98
N SER A 427 19.85 -27.07 -7.85
CA SER A 427 18.67 -27.92 -7.68
C SER A 427 19.06 -29.40 -7.66
N ALA A 428 18.21 -30.20 -7.03
CA ALA A 428 18.37 -31.63 -6.91
C ALA A 428 17.13 -32.34 -7.43
N GLU A 429 17.36 -33.41 -8.19
CA GLU A 429 16.35 -34.33 -8.69
C GLU A 429 16.67 -35.71 -8.12
N ALA A 430 15.74 -36.31 -7.42
CA ALA A 430 15.84 -37.67 -6.92
C ALA A 430 14.73 -38.50 -7.52
N SER A 431 15.07 -39.51 -8.32
CA SER A 431 14.13 -40.44 -8.93
C SER A 431 14.18 -41.78 -8.19
N ALA A 432 13.02 -42.34 -7.87
CA ALA A 432 12.86 -43.64 -7.21
C ALA A 432 11.83 -44.50 -7.96
N GLY A 433 12.14 -45.77 -8.19
CA GLY A 433 11.36 -46.69 -9.04
C GLY A 433 12.25 -47.81 -9.59
N ASP A 434 11.98 -48.26 -10.81
CA ASP A 434 12.79 -49.32 -11.46
C ASP A 434 14.27 -48.92 -11.67
N LYS A 435 14.56 -47.61 -11.66
CA LYS A 435 15.91 -47.06 -11.50
C LYS A 435 15.88 -45.95 -10.45
N THR A 436 16.72 -46.10 -9.42
CA THR A 436 16.96 -45.04 -8.44
C THR A 436 18.16 -44.21 -8.86
N ALA A 437 17.99 -42.89 -8.95
CA ALA A 437 19.07 -41.97 -9.31
C ALA A 437 18.91 -40.65 -8.60
N VAL A 438 20.05 -40.00 -8.30
CA VAL A 438 20.08 -38.62 -7.80
C VAL A 438 20.93 -37.79 -8.75
N ARG A 439 20.37 -36.68 -9.23
CA ARG A 439 21.04 -35.72 -10.12
C ARG A 439 21.05 -34.36 -9.45
N LEU A 440 22.17 -33.67 -9.57
CA LEU A 440 22.35 -32.32 -9.07
C LEU A 440 22.60 -31.40 -10.27
N PHE A 441 21.85 -30.31 -10.35
CA PHE A 441 21.98 -29.32 -11.41
C PHE A 441 22.51 -28.03 -10.82
N TYR A 442 23.60 -27.52 -11.38
CA TYR A 442 24.17 -26.23 -10.99
C TYR A 442 24.15 -25.25 -12.18
N THR A 443 23.48 -24.11 -12.02
CA THR A 443 23.32 -23.09 -13.07
C THR A 443 24.32 -21.95 -12.87
N PHE A 444 25.19 -21.73 -13.88
CA PHE A 444 26.10 -20.59 -13.91
C PHE A 444 25.41 -19.38 -14.56
N ILE A 445 25.34 -18.27 -13.84
CA ILE A 445 24.93 -16.97 -14.41
C ILE A 445 26.19 -16.27 -14.89
N LEU A 446 26.41 -16.27 -16.21
CA LEU A 446 27.43 -15.42 -16.83
C LEU A 446 26.86 -14.01 -16.95
N GLY A 447 27.31 -13.10 -16.07
CA GLY A 447 26.93 -11.71 -16.09
C GLY A 447 27.45 -11.02 -17.35
N GLY A 448 26.54 -10.69 -18.28
CA GLY A 448 26.83 -9.76 -19.36
C GLY A 448 26.76 -8.33 -18.83
N SER A 449 27.89 -7.64 -18.75
CA SER A 449 27.88 -6.19 -18.68
C SER A 449 27.44 -5.63 -20.03
N LYS A 450 26.38 -4.82 -20.04
CA LYS A 450 26.37 -3.52 -20.71
C LYS A 450 25.20 -2.69 -20.23
#